data_AF-A0A1I3QMB7-F1
#
_entry.id   AF-A0A1I3QMB7-F1
#
_cell.length_a   1.000
_cell.length_b   1.000
_cell.length_c   1.000
_cell.angle_alpha   90.00
_cell.angle_beta   90.00
_cell.angle_gamma   90.00
#
_symmetry.space_group_name_H-M   'P 1'
#
loop_
_entity.id
_entity.type
_entity.pdbx_description
1 polymer ?
#
loop_
_entity_poly.entity_id
_entity_poly.type
_entity_poly.pdbx_seq_one_letter_code
_entity_poly.pdbx_strand_id
1 'polypeptide(L)'
;MRVHYHLRGGLAHAAKKLRAGARTFKVAFIGGSVTEGAGASDAERYSYRALTGQYLASRYPEVAFTFVNAAVGGTDSVYGAYRFREHVLKQGPVDLLFVEFAVNDAGDRTASVRAMEGIVRQAKRSNPRMAIGFIYSPNTAGLRLFGEQGRLQPAIGHYEEVAAHYGIPSLSIARSIYEGIAAGELRWEDYSADEVHPHDAGFGLYGGLVETFLHETLGYREDDDADQDETAGLPEPLEPSCYEHAGLLPPGTAASAPGWRHEQPWRFEHVCYWKLPGEALIGDTAGAAFRLRFHGTAVGIAVLAGMDLGDIEFAIDGGRYEPMRLFDSRCTAFYRPKIVLLTDGLVPGGHTVDIRIAADSPALSTGRCVRILYFLVNA
;
A
#
# COMPACT_ATOMS: atom_id res chain seq x y z
N MET A 1 10.83 18.12 -19.97
CA MET A 1 10.94 17.18 -18.83
C MET A 1 11.41 15.80 -19.28
N ARG A 2 12.50 15.31 -18.68
CA ARG A 2 13.05 13.96 -18.88
C ARG A 2 12.27 12.93 -18.07
N VAL A 3 11.96 11.77 -18.68
CA VAL A 3 11.32 10.64 -17.99
C VAL A 3 12.39 9.76 -17.34
N HIS A 4 12.19 9.40 -16.07
CA HIS A 4 13.13 8.55 -15.31
C HIS A 4 12.51 7.21 -14.97
N TYR A 5 12.98 6.16 -15.61
CA TYR A 5 12.59 4.78 -15.31
C TYR A 5 13.79 3.84 -15.34
N HIS A 6 13.62 2.67 -14.73
CA HIS A 6 14.50 1.52 -14.87
C HIS A 6 13.68 0.37 -15.45
N LEU A 7 14.08 -0.14 -16.63
CA LEU A 7 13.32 -1.20 -17.31
C LEU A 7 13.50 -2.57 -16.66
N ARG A 8 14.70 -2.90 -16.14
CA ARG A 8 15.02 -4.24 -15.58
C ARG A 8 14.47 -5.38 -16.45
N GLY A 9 13.72 -6.31 -15.85
CA GLY A 9 13.04 -7.41 -16.55
C GLY A 9 11.79 -7.00 -17.34
N GLY A 10 11.43 -5.72 -17.32
CA GLY A 10 10.30 -5.16 -18.06
C GLY A 10 8.94 -5.70 -17.58
N LEU A 11 7.93 -5.52 -18.42
CA LEU A 11 6.60 -6.10 -18.22
C LEU A 11 6.38 -7.28 -19.19
N ALA A 12 7.41 -8.13 -19.35
CA ALA A 12 7.48 -9.14 -20.41
C ALA A 12 6.25 -10.07 -20.45
N HIS A 13 5.77 -10.57 -19.30
CA HIS A 13 4.57 -11.42 -19.28
C HIS A 13 3.29 -10.69 -19.70
N ALA A 14 3.14 -9.42 -19.29
CA ALA A 14 2.02 -8.59 -19.73
C ALA A 14 2.10 -8.33 -21.23
N ALA A 15 3.28 -7.98 -21.74
CA ALA A 15 3.53 -7.75 -23.16
C ALA A 15 3.23 -9.03 -23.98
N LYS A 16 3.78 -10.18 -23.58
CA LYS A 16 3.54 -11.49 -24.22
C LYS A 16 2.05 -11.85 -24.23
N LYS A 17 1.34 -11.65 -23.11
CA LYS A 17 -0.10 -11.92 -23.03
C LYS A 17 -0.90 -11.03 -24.00
N LEU A 18 -0.60 -9.73 -24.05
CA LEU A 18 -1.26 -8.78 -24.96
C LEU A 18 -0.95 -9.10 -26.43
N ARG A 19 0.33 -9.34 -26.78
CA ARG A 19 0.75 -9.72 -28.14
C ARG A 19 0.12 -11.02 -28.62
N ALA A 20 -0.14 -11.97 -27.72
CA ALA A 20 -0.82 -13.22 -28.03
C ALA A 20 -2.34 -13.06 -28.28
N GLY A 21 -2.87 -11.82 -28.30
CA GLY A 21 -4.27 -11.55 -28.61
C GLY A 21 -5.22 -11.86 -27.45
N ALA A 22 -4.79 -11.61 -26.21
CA ALA A 22 -5.62 -11.81 -25.03
C ALA A 22 -6.97 -11.10 -25.15
N ARG A 23 -8.07 -11.79 -24.82
CA ARG A 23 -9.42 -11.20 -24.83
C ARG A 23 -9.73 -10.39 -23.58
N THR A 24 -9.07 -10.71 -22.48
CA THR A 24 -9.25 -10.04 -21.18
C THR A 24 -7.90 -9.75 -20.56
N PHE A 25 -7.82 -8.62 -19.87
CA PHE A 25 -6.60 -8.20 -19.18
C PHE A 25 -6.94 -7.41 -17.91
N LYS A 26 -6.47 -7.88 -16.75
CA LYS A 26 -6.77 -7.22 -15.46
C LYS A 26 -5.57 -6.49 -14.91
N VAL A 27 -5.77 -5.21 -14.63
CA VAL A 27 -4.76 -4.32 -14.02
C VAL A 27 -5.21 -3.94 -12.62
N ALA A 28 -4.34 -4.09 -11.63
CA ALA A 28 -4.59 -3.65 -10.27
C ALA A 28 -3.61 -2.53 -9.87
N PHE A 29 -4.09 -1.60 -9.07
CA PHE A 29 -3.32 -0.51 -8.52
C PHE A 29 -3.44 -0.56 -7.00
N ILE A 30 -2.33 -0.76 -6.31
CA ILE A 30 -2.27 -0.72 -4.85
C ILE A 30 -1.36 0.44 -4.42
N GLY A 31 -1.87 1.25 -3.50
CA GLY A 31 -1.14 2.41 -3.01
C GLY A 31 -1.91 3.25 -2.00
N GLY A 32 -1.39 4.45 -1.76
CA GLY A 32 -1.97 5.47 -0.89
C GLY A 32 -2.98 6.39 -1.60
N SER A 33 -3.10 7.62 -1.10
CA SER A 33 -4.10 8.61 -1.58
C SER A 33 -3.83 9.10 -3.00
N VAL A 34 -2.57 9.12 -3.45
CA VAL A 34 -2.24 9.50 -4.84
C VAL A 34 -2.77 8.45 -5.82
N THR A 35 -2.64 7.15 -5.51
CA THR A 35 -3.24 6.05 -6.28
C THR A 35 -4.76 6.06 -6.25
N GLU A 36 -5.35 6.44 -5.11
CA GLU A 36 -6.79 6.61 -5.00
C GLU A 36 -7.31 7.66 -5.98
N GLY A 37 -6.52 8.73 -6.17
CA GLY A 37 -6.84 9.87 -7.03
C GLY A 37 -7.15 11.15 -6.26
N ALA A 38 -6.76 11.24 -4.98
CA ALA A 38 -6.91 12.46 -4.19
C ALA A 38 -6.23 13.65 -4.90
N GLY A 39 -6.91 14.79 -4.90
CA GLY A 39 -6.50 16.01 -5.61
C GLY A 39 -7.11 16.16 -7.01
N ALA A 40 -7.53 15.06 -7.66
CA ALA A 40 -8.26 15.14 -8.93
C ALA A 40 -9.67 15.69 -8.73
N SER A 41 -10.18 16.44 -9.71
CA SER A 41 -11.59 16.87 -9.74
C SER A 41 -12.56 15.69 -9.92
N ASP A 42 -12.09 14.64 -10.60
CA ASP A 42 -12.74 13.34 -10.74
C ASP A 42 -11.66 12.24 -10.78
N ALA A 43 -11.55 11.50 -9.69
CA ALA A 43 -10.54 10.45 -9.55
C ALA A 43 -10.68 9.31 -10.56
N GLU A 44 -11.90 9.03 -11.05
CA GLU A 44 -12.12 7.97 -12.05
C GLU A 44 -11.84 8.43 -13.48
N ARG A 45 -11.62 9.73 -13.69
CA ARG A 45 -11.32 10.30 -15.00
C ARG A 45 -9.91 10.84 -15.13
N TYR A 46 -9.40 11.51 -14.09
CA TYR A 46 -8.18 12.28 -14.16
C TYR A 46 -7.04 11.75 -13.31
N SER A 47 -7.25 10.79 -12.41
CA SER A 47 -6.13 10.17 -11.68
C SER A 47 -5.16 9.46 -12.63
N TYR A 48 -3.91 9.26 -12.22
CA TYR A 48 -2.95 8.53 -13.06
C TYR A 48 -3.42 7.11 -13.38
N ARG A 49 -4.15 6.46 -12.46
CA ARG A 49 -4.78 5.16 -12.70
C ARG A 49 -5.80 5.24 -13.82
N ALA A 50 -6.70 6.23 -13.79
CA ALA A 50 -7.69 6.43 -14.82
C ALA A 50 -7.05 6.70 -16.19
N LEU A 51 -6.03 7.57 -16.23
CA LEU A 51 -5.28 7.89 -17.44
C LEU A 51 -4.50 6.68 -17.98
N THR A 52 -3.91 5.88 -17.08
CA THR A 52 -3.27 4.61 -17.45
C THR A 52 -4.26 3.64 -18.08
N GLY A 53 -5.47 3.55 -17.52
CA GLY A 53 -6.52 2.69 -18.05
C GLY A 53 -7.02 3.14 -19.43
N GLN A 54 -7.17 4.45 -19.62
CA GLN A 54 -7.51 5.04 -20.91
C GLN A 54 -6.43 4.72 -21.96
N TYR A 55 -5.16 4.93 -21.62
CA TYR A 55 -4.04 4.59 -22.50
C TYR A 55 -4.04 3.12 -22.93
N LEU A 56 -4.17 2.19 -21.98
CA LEU A 56 -4.18 0.75 -22.27
C LEU A 56 -5.38 0.35 -23.14
N ALA A 57 -6.57 0.87 -22.84
CA ALA A 57 -7.78 0.59 -23.63
C ALA A 57 -7.69 1.17 -25.04
N SER A 58 -7.08 2.35 -25.22
CA SER A 58 -6.83 2.93 -26.54
C SER A 58 -5.76 2.17 -27.33
N ARG A 59 -4.71 1.67 -26.67
CA ARG A 59 -3.62 0.92 -27.31
C ARG A 59 -4.03 -0.49 -27.73
N TYR A 60 -4.95 -1.12 -27.00
CA TYR A 60 -5.42 -2.49 -27.26
C TYR A 60 -6.96 -2.55 -27.27
N PRO A 61 -7.62 -1.98 -28.31
CA PRO A 61 -9.07 -1.82 -28.35
C PRO A 61 -9.86 -3.14 -28.40
N GLU A 62 -9.21 -4.25 -28.77
CA GLU A 62 -9.78 -5.60 -28.81
C GLU A 62 -9.81 -6.32 -27.45
N VAL A 63 -9.16 -5.74 -26.43
CA VAL A 63 -9.00 -6.32 -25.10
C VAL A 63 -10.05 -5.77 -24.15
N ALA A 64 -10.80 -6.64 -23.49
CA ALA A 64 -11.68 -6.25 -22.39
C ALA A 64 -10.86 -6.05 -21.11
N PHE A 65 -10.55 -4.79 -20.78
CA PHE A 65 -9.82 -4.45 -19.57
C PHE A 65 -10.70 -4.44 -18.32
N THR A 66 -10.12 -4.86 -17.20
CA THR A 66 -10.69 -4.64 -15.86
C THR A 66 -9.65 -3.92 -15.01
N PHE A 67 -10.05 -2.81 -14.39
CA PHE A 67 -9.17 -2.01 -13.54
C PHE A 67 -9.61 -2.12 -12.08
N VAL A 68 -8.70 -2.58 -11.22
CA VAL A 68 -8.93 -2.70 -9.78
C VAL A 68 -8.24 -1.54 -9.08
N ASN A 69 -9.04 -0.65 -8.48
CA ASN A 69 -8.54 0.34 -7.54
C ASN A 69 -8.46 -0.29 -6.14
N ALA A 70 -7.26 -0.67 -5.73
CA ALA A 70 -6.96 -1.17 -4.39
C ALA A 70 -6.21 -0.11 -3.56
N ALA A 71 -6.41 1.18 -3.82
CA ALA A 71 -5.82 2.24 -3.01
C ALA A 71 -6.57 2.44 -1.69
N VAL A 72 -5.85 2.89 -0.66
CA VAL A 72 -6.46 3.39 0.59
C VAL A 72 -5.68 4.63 1.03
N GLY A 73 -6.36 5.77 1.03
CA GLY A 73 -5.76 7.06 1.37
C GLY A 73 -5.06 7.07 2.73
N GLY A 74 -3.88 7.68 2.79
CA GLY A 74 -3.12 7.86 4.04
C GLY A 74 -2.52 6.59 4.64
N THR A 75 -2.38 5.50 3.86
CA THR A 75 -1.81 4.22 4.32
C THR A 75 -0.47 3.91 3.66
N ASP A 76 0.36 3.15 4.36
CA ASP A 76 1.73 2.81 3.98
C ASP A 76 1.83 1.43 3.29
N SER A 77 3.03 1.10 2.84
CA SER A 77 3.31 -0.19 2.19
C SER A 77 3.09 -1.37 3.14
N VAL A 78 3.33 -1.21 4.45
CA VAL A 78 3.09 -2.23 5.47
C VAL A 78 1.62 -2.64 5.43
N TYR A 79 0.68 -1.69 5.54
CA TYR A 79 -0.72 -2.05 5.39
C TYR A 79 -1.02 -2.65 4.02
N GLY A 80 -0.41 -2.09 2.96
CA GLY A 80 -0.46 -2.61 1.60
C GLY A 80 -0.19 -4.12 1.54
N ALA A 81 0.87 -4.59 2.19
CA ALA A 81 1.24 -6.01 2.25
C ALA A 81 0.19 -6.86 2.97
N TYR A 82 -0.31 -6.42 4.12
CA TYR A 82 -1.30 -7.18 4.90
C TYR A 82 -2.68 -7.23 4.23
N ARG A 83 -3.08 -6.15 3.53
CA ARG A 83 -4.37 -6.09 2.82
C ARG A 83 -4.32 -6.57 1.38
N PHE A 84 -3.14 -6.95 0.87
CA PHE A 84 -2.94 -7.30 -0.54
C PHE A 84 -3.89 -8.41 -0.97
N ARG A 85 -4.02 -9.48 -0.16
CA ARG A 85 -4.97 -10.56 -0.43
C ARG A 85 -6.42 -10.08 -0.53
N GLU A 86 -6.87 -9.25 0.40
CA GLU A 86 -8.26 -8.79 0.47
C GLU A 86 -8.59 -7.82 -0.67
N HIS A 87 -7.71 -6.87 -0.93
CA HIS A 87 -7.99 -5.76 -1.84
C HIS A 87 -7.57 -6.05 -3.29
N VAL A 88 -6.63 -6.97 -3.53
CA VAL A 88 -6.15 -7.34 -4.86
C VAL A 88 -6.53 -8.77 -5.21
N LEU A 89 -6.05 -9.76 -4.46
CA LEU A 89 -6.16 -11.17 -4.89
C LEU A 89 -7.61 -11.71 -4.89
N LYS A 90 -8.46 -11.26 -3.96
CA LYS A 90 -9.88 -11.60 -3.95
C LYS A 90 -10.67 -11.02 -5.13
N GLN A 91 -10.11 -10.05 -5.86
CA GLN A 91 -10.72 -9.52 -7.09
C GLN A 91 -10.48 -10.46 -8.29
N GLY A 92 -9.86 -11.63 -8.07
CA GLY A 92 -9.53 -12.63 -9.09
C GLY A 92 -8.13 -12.43 -9.70
N PRO A 93 -7.75 -13.25 -10.69
CA PRO A 93 -6.42 -13.19 -11.30
C PRO A 93 -6.10 -11.81 -11.87
N VAL A 94 -4.92 -11.28 -11.53
CA VAL A 94 -4.38 -10.00 -12.00
C VAL A 94 -3.20 -10.27 -12.93
N ASP A 95 -3.14 -9.53 -14.04
CA ASP A 95 -2.09 -9.65 -15.06
C ASP A 95 -0.99 -8.61 -14.85
N LEU A 96 -1.36 -7.39 -14.46
CA LEU A 96 -0.45 -6.29 -14.19
C LEU A 96 -0.80 -5.62 -12.86
N LEU A 97 0.20 -5.48 -11.99
CA LEU A 97 0.10 -4.80 -10.71
C LEU A 97 0.99 -3.55 -10.70
N PHE A 98 0.40 -2.39 -10.39
CA PHE A 98 1.15 -1.20 -10.03
C PHE A 98 1.18 -0.99 -8.52
N VAL A 99 2.36 -0.69 -7.98
CA VAL A 99 2.57 -0.43 -6.54
C VAL A 99 3.15 0.98 -6.35
N GLU A 100 2.51 1.79 -5.49
CA GLU A 100 2.90 3.19 -5.23
C GLU A 100 2.65 3.55 -3.76
N PHE A 101 3.71 3.72 -2.97
CA PHE A 101 3.65 4.13 -1.56
C PHE A 101 4.74 5.15 -1.17
N ALA A 102 5.42 5.75 -2.16
CA ALA A 102 6.67 6.48 -1.92
C ALA A 102 6.49 7.68 -0.99
N VAL A 103 5.33 8.33 -1.08
CA VAL A 103 4.97 9.48 -0.24
C VAL A 103 4.36 9.10 1.11
N ASN A 104 4.04 7.81 1.31
CA ASN A 104 3.37 7.31 2.51
C ASN A 104 4.33 6.69 3.53
N ASP A 105 5.37 5.99 3.06
CA ASP A 105 6.35 5.38 3.96
C ASP A 105 7.28 6.44 4.57
N ALA A 106 7.43 6.40 5.90
CA ALA A 106 8.20 7.37 6.67
C ALA A 106 9.74 7.21 6.56
N GLY A 107 10.23 6.40 5.63
CA GLY A 107 11.66 6.18 5.42
C GLY A 107 12.31 5.17 6.38
N ASP A 108 11.54 4.31 7.05
CA ASP A 108 12.08 3.11 7.70
C ASP A 108 12.40 2.04 6.64
N ARG A 109 13.68 1.78 6.42
CA ARG A 109 14.14 0.79 5.45
C ARG A 109 13.56 -0.59 5.71
N THR A 110 13.65 -1.08 6.95
CA THR A 110 13.27 -2.45 7.28
C THR A 110 11.79 -2.66 7.02
N ALA A 111 10.95 -1.73 7.50
CA ALA A 111 9.50 -1.80 7.27
C ALA A 111 9.15 -1.73 5.78
N SER A 112 9.71 -0.76 5.04
CA SER A 112 9.48 -0.59 3.60
C SER A 112 9.91 -1.81 2.79
N VAL A 113 11.10 -2.36 3.04
CA VAL A 113 11.63 -3.52 2.32
C VAL A 113 10.77 -4.76 2.61
N ARG A 114 10.48 -5.07 3.88
CA ARG A 114 9.62 -6.21 4.27
C ARG A 114 8.26 -6.16 3.59
N ALA A 115 7.68 -4.96 3.51
CA ALA A 115 6.37 -4.75 2.95
C ALA A 115 6.34 -4.86 1.42
N MET A 116 7.23 -4.15 0.74
CA MET A 116 7.29 -4.19 -0.73
C MET A 116 7.68 -5.58 -1.23
N GLU A 117 8.65 -6.23 -0.59
CA GLU A 117 8.98 -7.62 -0.86
C GLU A 117 7.79 -8.55 -0.58
N GLY A 118 7.09 -8.35 0.54
CA GLY A 118 5.88 -9.09 0.87
C GLY A 118 4.82 -9.02 -0.22
N ILE A 119 4.54 -7.83 -0.75
CA ILE A 119 3.61 -7.62 -1.89
C ILE A 119 4.09 -8.39 -3.12
N VAL A 120 5.37 -8.27 -3.49
CA VAL A 120 5.95 -8.96 -4.66
C VAL A 120 5.82 -10.47 -4.55
N ARG A 121 6.23 -11.03 -3.40
CA ARG A 121 6.21 -12.47 -3.18
C ARG A 121 4.78 -13.02 -3.12
N GLN A 122 3.85 -12.30 -2.48
CA GLN A 122 2.43 -12.66 -2.53
C GLN A 122 1.87 -12.62 -3.96
N ALA A 123 2.18 -11.57 -4.73
CA ALA A 123 1.77 -11.43 -6.13
C ALA A 123 2.25 -12.61 -6.98
N LYS A 124 3.56 -12.90 -6.93
CA LYS A 124 4.18 -13.98 -7.70
C LYS A 124 3.76 -15.38 -7.27
N ARG A 125 3.51 -15.61 -5.98
CA ARG A 125 2.94 -16.88 -5.50
C ARG A 125 1.51 -17.10 -6.01
N SER A 126 0.73 -16.03 -6.12
CA SER A 126 -0.66 -16.11 -6.63
C SER A 126 -0.72 -16.30 -8.14
N ASN A 127 0.21 -15.66 -8.87
CA ASN A 127 0.35 -15.76 -10.31
C ASN A 127 1.82 -15.48 -10.66
N PRO A 128 2.63 -16.51 -10.99
CA PRO A 128 4.04 -16.31 -11.36
C PRO A 128 4.23 -15.34 -12.54
N ARG A 129 3.23 -15.28 -13.43
CA ARG A 129 3.19 -14.40 -14.60
C ARG A 129 2.63 -13.00 -14.33
N MET A 130 2.25 -12.67 -13.10
CA MET A 130 1.80 -11.31 -12.77
C MET A 130 2.96 -10.35 -13.03
N ALA A 131 2.79 -9.43 -13.97
CA ALA A 131 3.73 -8.35 -14.21
C ALA A 131 3.56 -7.31 -13.10
N ILE A 132 4.67 -6.72 -12.63
CA ILE A 132 4.67 -5.77 -11.52
C ILE A 132 5.44 -4.53 -11.97
N GLY A 133 4.92 -3.34 -11.69
CA GLY A 133 5.61 -2.07 -11.93
C GLY A 133 5.54 -1.18 -10.70
N PHE A 134 6.68 -0.63 -10.29
CA PHE A 134 6.73 0.32 -9.19
C PHE A 134 6.63 1.76 -9.71
N ILE A 135 5.85 2.59 -9.03
CA ILE A 135 5.70 4.01 -9.33
C ILE A 135 6.09 4.80 -8.08
N TYR A 136 6.82 5.90 -8.26
CA TYR A 136 7.28 6.74 -7.15
C TYR A 136 6.77 8.19 -7.30
N SER A 137 5.80 8.56 -6.48
CA SER A 137 5.20 9.91 -6.44
C SER A 137 6.11 10.96 -5.76
N PRO A 138 6.21 12.21 -6.24
CA PRO A 138 6.81 13.32 -5.49
C PRO A 138 5.98 13.81 -4.29
N ASN A 139 6.67 14.38 -3.31
CA ASN A 139 6.15 15.31 -2.31
C ASN A 139 7.12 16.50 -2.12
N THR A 140 6.68 17.56 -1.44
CA THR A 140 7.49 18.77 -1.19
C THR A 140 8.71 18.50 -0.28
N ALA A 141 8.59 17.58 0.67
CA ALA A 141 9.71 17.18 1.53
C ALA A 141 10.86 16.55 0.71
N GLY A 142 10.53 15.68 -0.24
CA GLY A 142 11.47 15.10 -1.17
C GLY A 142 12.01 16.10 -2.19
N LEU A 143 11.19 17.07 -2.63
CA LEU A 143 11.66 18.16 -3.49
C LEU A 143 12.73 19.00 -2.77
N ARG A 144 12.48 19.35 -1.51
CA ARG A 144 13.46 20.07 -0.67
C ARG A 144 14.75 19.28 -0.50
N LEU A 145 14.65 18.00 -0.16
CA LEU A 145 15.80 17.11 -0.04
C LEU A 145 16.60 17.02 -1.36
N PHE A 146 15.90 16.98 -2.50
CA PHE A 146 16.53 16.97 -3.81
C PHE A 146 17.25 18.28 -4.12
N GLY A 147 16.63 19.42 -3.85
CA GLY A 147 17.24 20.74 -4.07
C GLY A 147 18.47 20.98 -3.17
N GLU A 148 18.43 20.53 -1.92
CA GLU A 148 19.50 20.74 -0.94
C GLU A 148 20.67 19.74 -1.10
N GLN A 149 20.37 18.48 -1.46
CA GLN A 149 21.34 17.39 -1.37
C GLN A 149 21.44 16.53 -2.64
N GLY A 150 20.63 16.81 -3.67
CA GLY A 150 20.53 15.96 -4.87
C GLY A 150 19.93 14.58 -4.60
N ARG A 151 19.25 14.38 -3.46
CA ARG A 151 18.74 13.08 -3.01
C ARG A 151 17.23 12.99 -3.15
N LEU A 152 16.75 11.81 -3.54
CA LEU A 152 15.32 11.47 -3.54
C LEU A 152 14.85 11.09 -2.13
N GLN A 153 13.52 10.96 -1.98
CA GLN A 153 12.89 10.46 -0.76
C GLN A 153 13.49 9.09 -0.36
N PRO A 154 13.79 8.83 0.93
CA PRO A 154 14.40 7.56 1.34
C PRO A 154 13.64 6.31 0.91
N ALA A 155 12.31 6.33 1.00
CA ALA A 155 11.44 5.21 0.60
C ALA A 155 11.72 4.73 -0.84
N ILE A 156 12.00 5.66 -1.77
CA ILE A 156 12.33 5.32 -3.17
C ILE A 156 13.58 4.44 -3.24
N GLY A 157 14.60 4.75 -2.43
CA GLY A 157 15.81 3.93 -2.36
C GLY A 157 15.50 2.51 -1.89
N HIS A 158 14.70 2.36 -0.83
CA HIS A 158 14.31 1.05 -0.29
C HIS A 158 13.52 0.21 -1.30
N TYR A 159 12.63 0.85 -2.07
CA TYR A 159 11.84 0.17 -3.09
C TYR A 159 12.71 -0.25 -4.27
N GLU A 160 13.72 0.53 -4.62
CA GLU A 160 14.68 0.18 -5.67
C GLU A 160 15.56 -1.02 -5.28
N GLU A 161 15.83 -1.25 -3.99
CA GLU A 161 16.49 -2.47 -3.53
C GLU A 161 15.64 -3.71 -3.86
N VAL A 162 14.35 -3.68 -3.51
CA VAL A 162 13.39 -4.74 -3.84
C VAL A 162 13.25 -4.86 -5.36
N ALA A 163 13.14 -3.74 -6.08
CA ALA A 163 12.97 -3.75 -7.53
C ALA A 163 14.18 -4.37 -8.24
N ALA A 164 15.40 -4.08 -7.77
CA ALA A 164 16.62 -4.67 -8.30
C ALA A 164 16.67 -6.19 -8.03
N HIS A 165 16.35 -6.60 -6.80
CA HIS A 165 16.38 -8.02 -6.39
C HIS A 165 15.42 -8.90 -7.19
N TYR A 166 14.23 -8.37 -7.51
CA TYR A 166 13.18 -9.09 -8.25
C TYR A 166 13.07 -8.73 -9.74
N GLY A 167 13.99 -7.90 -10.25
CA GLY A 167 13.98 -7.48 -11.66
C GLY A 167 12.76 -6.63 -12.07
N ILE A 168 12.12 -5.92 -11.13
CA ILE A 168 10.88 -5.18 -11.33
C ILE A 168 11.15 -3.82 -12.01
N PRO A 169 10.47 -3.51 -13.13
CA PRO A 169 10.56 -2.18 -13.73
C PRO A 169 9.98 -1.11 -12.79
N SER A 170 10.60 0.06 -12.77
CA SER A 170 10.16 1.18 -11.93
C SER A 170 10.17 2.51 -12.66
N LEU A 171 9.21 3.38 -12.32
CA LEU A 171 9.06 4.74 -12.83
C LEU A 171 9.19 5.74 -11.67
N SER A 172 10.18 6.62 -11.75
CA SER A 172 10.36 7.72 -10.82
C SER A 172 9.72 9.00 -11.36
N ILE A 173 8.44 9.18 -11.08
CA ILE A 173 7.76 10.45 -11.33
C ILE A 173 8.39 11.54 -10.46
N ALA A 174 8.74 11.21 -9.22
CA ALA A 174 9.42 12.09 -8.28
C ALA A 174 10.65 12.74 -8.89
N ARG A 175 11.58 11.93 -9.42
CA ARG A 175 12.80 12.46 -10.04
C ARG A 175 12.51 13.33 -11.26
N SER A 176 11.55 12.92 -12.10
CA SER A 176 11.17 13.65 -13.31
C SER A 176 10.66 15.06 -12.97
N ILE A 177 9.78 15.17 -11.97
CA ILE A 177 9.24 16.43 -11.48
C ILE A 177 10.33 17.27 -10.77
N TYR A 178 11.15 16.66 -9.91
CA TYR A 178 12.20 17.38 -9.19
C TYR A 178 13.27 17.98 -10.11
N GLU A 179 13.73 17.22 -11.11
CA GLU A 179 14.66 17.74 -12.12
C GLU A 179 14.00 18.82 -13.00
N GLY A 180 12.72 18.67 -13.35
CA GLY A 180 11.98 19.70 -14.08
C GLY A 180 11.87 21.02 -13.31
N ILE A 181 11.60 20.95 -12.00
CA ILE A 181 11.57 22.13 -11.13
C ILE A 181 12.97 22.74 -10.97
N ALA A 182 14.00 21.92 -10.75
CA ALA A 182 15.39 22.40 -10.64
C ALA A 182 15.89 23.06 -11.93
N ALA A 183 15.41 22.63 -13.10
CA ALA A 183 15.71 23.22 -14.39
C ALA A 183 14.87 24.47 -14.72
N GLY A 184 13.89 24.83 -13.89
CA GLY A 184 12.97 25.94 -14.14
C GLY A 184 11.91 25.64 -15.21
N GLU A 185 11.73 24.38 -15.60
CA GLU A 185 10.71 23.94 -16.57
C GLU A 185 9.31 23.82 -15.95
N LEU A 186 9.24 23.65 -14.62
CA LEU A 186 8.02 23.44 -13.86
C LEU A 186 8.08 24.17 -12.52
N ARG A 187 6.93 24.51 -11.97
CA ARG A 187 6.76 24.88 -10.56
C ARG A 187 5.91 23.83 -9.85
N TRP A 188 6.02 23.77 -8.53
CA TRP A 188 5.23 22.82 -7.74
C TRP A 188 3.72 23.04 -7.95
N GLU A 189 3.31 24.31 -8.06
CA GLU A 189 1.92 24.72 -8.26
C GLU A 189 1.36 24.42 -9.65
N ASP A 190 2.23 24.11 -10.62
CA ASP A 190 1.79 23.62 -11.93
C ASP A 190 1.38 22.13 -11.86
N TYR A 191 1.68 21.46 -10.74
CA TYR A 191 1.48 20.04 -10.49
C TYR A 191 0.51 19.76 -9.32
N SER A 192 0.66 20.44 -8.18
CA SER A 192 -0.11 20.21 -6.96
C SER A 192 -0.39 21.51 -6.21
N ALA A 193 -1.55 21.58 -5.56
CA ALA A 193 -1.93 22.69 -4.69
C ALA A 193 -1.60 22.45 -3.20
N ASP A 194 -1.15 21.23 -2.84
CA ASP A 194 -0.75 20.87 -1.48
C ASP A 194 0.64 20.20 -1.48
N GLU A 195 1.03 19.55 -0.39
CA GLU A 195 2.38 18.98 -0.27
C GLU A 195 2.58 17.66 -1.04
N VAL A 196 1.52 17.04 -1.57
CA VAL A 196 1.54 15.65 -2.05
C VAL A 196 0.65 15.39 -3.28
N HIS A 197 -0.61 15.81 -3.25
CA HIS A 197 -1.68 15.36 -4.13
C HIS A 197 -1.73 16.18 -5.43
N PRO A 198 -1.54 15.57 -6.61
CA PRO A 198 -1.69 16.27 -7.88
C PRO A 198 -3.12 16.75 -8.09
N HIS A 199 -3.29 17.92 -8.71
CA HIS A 199 -4.56 18.28 -9.35
C HIS A 199 -4.63 17.69 -10.77
N ASP A 200 -5.73 17.90 -11.51
CA ASP A 200 -5.94 17.31 -12.85
C ASP A 200 -4.75 17.49 -13.79
N ALA A 201 -4.20 18.71 -13.90
CA ALA A 201 -3.02 18.95 -14.74
C ALA A 201 -1.76 18.19 -14.25
N GLY A 202 -1.55 18.07 -12.94
CA GLY A 202 -0.46 17.29 -12.37
C GLY A 202 -0.63 15.78 -12.59
N PHE A 203 -1.85 15.26 -12.48
CA PHE A 203 -2.12 13.89 -12.90
C PHE A 203 -1.99 13.71 -14.41
N GLY A 204 -2.28 14.73 -15.23
CA GLY A 204 -1.97 14.74 -16.66
C GLY A 204 -0.48 14.52 -16.93
N LEU A 205 0.41 15.18 -16.15
CA LEU A 205 1.85 14.93 -16.19
C LEU A 205 2.20 13.50 -15.78
N TYR A 206 1.59 12.97 -14.71
CA TYR A 206 1.75 11.56 -14.33
C TYR A 206 1.34 10.62 -15.47
N GLY A 207 0.18 10.85 -16.08
CA GLY A 207 -0.35 10.05 -17.17
C GLY A 207 0.62 9.95 -18.33
N GLY A 208 1.19 11.08 -18.79
CA GLY A 208 2.19 11.08 -19.86
C GLY A 208 3.49 10.36 -19.50
N LEU A 209 3.95 10.47 -18.25
CA LEU A 209 5.12 9.74 -17.76
C LEU A 209 4.87 8.22 -17.68
N VAL A 210 3.70 7.82 -17.19
CA VAL A 210 3.27 6.41 -17.12
C VAL A 210 3.05 5.83 -18.52
N GLU A 211 2.47 6.59 -19.44
CA GLU A 211 2.35 6.22 -20.85
C GLU A 211 3.71 5.97 -21.48
N THR A 212 4.68 6.87 -21.28
CA THR A 212 6.05 6.69 -21.79
C THR A 212 6.69 5.44 -21.20
N PHE A 213 6.56 5.23 -19.89
CA PHE A 213 7.07 4.04 -19.23
C PHE A 213 6.44 2.74 -19.75
N LEU A 214 5.12 2.73 -19.96
CA LEU A 214 4.41 1.57 -20.51
C LEU A 214 4.75 1.32 -21.97
N HIS A 215 4.97 2.38 -22.75
CA HIS A 215 5.43 2.25 -24.13
C HIS A 215 6.74 1.45 -24.20
N GLU A 216 7.71 1.79 -23.35
CA GLU A 216 9.01 1.14 -23.30
C GLU A 216 8.96 -0.26 -22.68
N THR A 217 8.19 -0.45 -21.60
CA THR A 217 8.15 -1.73 -20.88
C THR A 217 7.25 -2.79 -21.52
N LEU A 218 6.27 -2.40 -22.34
CA LEU A 218 5.44 -3.30 -23.14
C LEU A 218 5.94 -3.45 -24.59
N GLY A 219 6.97 -2.68 -24.98
CA GLY A 219 7.64 -2.80 -26.27
C GLY A 219 8.26 -4.19 -26.46
N TYR A 220 8.42 -4.61 -27.72
CA TYR A 220 9.05 -5.89 -28.03
C TYR A 220 10.54 -5.89 -27.65
N ARG A 221 10.97 -6.94 -26.96
CA ARG A 221 12.39 -7.26 -26.74
C ARG A 221 12.62 -8.69 -27.21
N GLU A 222 13.72 -8.94 -27.92
CA GLU A 222 14.08 -10.29 -28.39
C GLU A 222 14.18 -11.29 -27.23
N ASP A 223 14.59 -10.82 -26.05
CA ASP A 223 14.66 -11.61 -24.81
C ASP A 223 13.28 -11.98 -24.20
N ASP A 224 12.18 -11.35 -24.63
CA ASP A 224 10.83 -11.66 -24.12
C ASP A 224 10.36 -13.08 -24.53
N ASP A 225 10.95 -13.63 -25.60
CA ASP A 225 10.65 -14.94 -26.15
C ASP A 225 11.55 -16.04 -25.58
N ALA A 226 12.58 -15.69 -24.79
CA ALA A 226 13.27 -16.68 -23.99
C ALA A 226 12.28 -17.25 -22.96
N ASP A 227 12.09 -18.57 -22.97
CA ASP A 227 11.32 -19.24 -21.92
C ASP A 227 12.06 -19.01 -20.60
N GLN A 228 11.67 -17.95 -19.88
CA GLN A 228 12.00 -17.82 -18.47
C GLN A 228 11.41 -19.05 -17.80
N ASP A 229 12.28 -19.88 -17.24
CA ASP A 229 11.89 -21.11 -16.58
C ASP A 229 10.90 -20.77 -15.46
N GLU A 230 9.60 -20.97 -15.74
CA GLU A 230 8.52 -20.69 -14.80
C GLU A 230 8.55 -21.65 -13.61
N THR A 231 9.41 -22.68 -13.65
CA THR A 231 9.71 -23.57 -12.53
C THR A 231 10.85 -23.05 -11.65
N ALA A 232 11.61 -22.05 -12.12
CA ALA A 232 12.57 -21.36 -11.27
C ALA A 232 11.79 -20.63 -10.16
N GLY A 233 12.00 -21.08 -8.92
CA GLY A 233 11.41 -20.45 -7.74
C GLY A 233 11.81 -18.98 -7.64
N LEU A 234 11.06 -18.21 -6.84
CA LEU A 234 11.49 -16.86 -6.48
C LEU A 234 12.90 -16.90 -5.87
N PRO A 235 13.74 -15.87 -6.08
CA PRO A 235 14.99 -15.78 -5.36
C PRO A 235 14.73 -15.80 -3.85
N GLU A 236 15.76 -16.17 -3.08
CA GLU A 236 15.72 -16.05 -1.62
C GLU A 236 15.29 -14.65 -1.22
N PRO A 237 14.49 -14.48 -0.16
CA PRO A 237 14.02 -13.17 0.24
C PRO A 237 15.20 -12.27 0.63
N LEU A 238 15.15 -11.02 0.20
CA LEU A 238 16.08 -9.95 0.58
C LEU A 238 16.04 -9.71 2.10
N GLU A 239 14.84 -9.78 2.68
CA GLU A 239 14.62 -9.76 4.12
C GLU A 239 13.87 -11.03 4.54
N PRO A 240 14.51 -11.95 5.30
CA PRO A 240 13.92 -13.24 5.67
C PRO A 240 12.58 -13.15 6.40
N SER A 241 12.30 -12.07 7.12
CA SER A 241 11.01 -11.83 7.78
C SER A 241 10.14 -10.82 7.02
N CYS A 242 10.22 -10.80 5.69
CA CYS A 242 9.31 -10.04 4.86
C CYS A 242 7.84 -10.48 5.06
N TYR A 243 6.92 -9.63 4.62
CA TYR A 243 5.48 -9.81 4.81
C TYR A 243 4.86 -10.67 3.70
N GLU A 244 5.57 -11.72 3.26
CA GLU A 244 5.15 -12.58 2.14
C GLU A 244 3.95 -13.49 2.47
N HIS A 245 3.62 -13.61 3.76
CA HIS A 245 2.48 -14.35 4.28
C HIS A 245 1.51 -13.45 5.06
N ALA A 246 1.61 -12.15 4.86
CA ALA A 246 0.80 -11.18 5.56
C ALA A 246 -0.67 -11.25 5.12
N GLY A 247 -1.57 -11.11 6.09
CA GLY A 247 -3.00 -11.19 5.85
C GLY A 247 -3.81 -10.49 6.95
N LEU A 248 -5.07 -10.21 6.61
CA LEU A 248 -6.07 -9.68 7.54
C LEU A 248 -6.91 -10.82 8.12
N LEU A 249 -7.10 -10.81 9.43
CA LEU A 249 -8.14 -11.58 10.10
C LEU A 249 -9.31 -10.66 10.46
N PRO A 250 -10.56 -11.11 10.31
CA PRO A 250 -11.73 -10.31 10.62
C PRO A 250 -11.82 -10.00 12.13
N PRO A 251 -12.46 -8.89 12.53
CA PRO A 251 -12.66 -8.54 13.95
C PRO A 251 -13.32 -9.64 14.78
N GLY A 252 -14.26 -10.39 14.20
CA GLY A 252 -14.94 -11.51 14.86
C GLY A 252 -14.04 -12.71 15.19
N THR A 253 -12.76 -12.68 14.81
CA THR A 253 -11.78 -13.73 15.19
C THR A 253 -11.49 -13.72 16.68
N ALA A 254 -11.56 -12.55 17.33
CA ALA A 254 -11.52 -12.47 18.78
C ALA A 254 -12.92 -12.81 19.32
N ALA A 255 -12.98 -13.72 20.30
CA ALA A 255 -14.23 -14.00 20.99
C ALA A 255 -14.71 -12.73 21.73
N SER A 256 -16.03 -12.48 21.74
CA SER A 256 -16.62 -11.41 22.56
C SER A 256 -16.12 -11.53 24.00
N ALA A 257 -15.59 -10.44 24.52
CA ALA A 257 -15.07 -10.34 25.88
C ALA A 257 -15.82 -9.23 26.63
N PRO A 258 -15.89 -9.28 27.97
CA PRO A 258 -16.49 -8.19 28.75
C PRO A 258 -15.88 -6.83 28.39
N GLY A 259 -16.74 -5.86 28.02
CA GLY A 259 -16.32 -4.53 27.58
C GLY A 259 -15.94 -4.41 26.10
N TRP A 260 -16.04 -5.49 25.32
CA TRP A 260 -15.85 -5.51 23.88
C TRP A 260 -17.08 -6.10 23.17
N ARG A 261 -17.51 -5.44 22.10
CA ARG A 261 -18.65 -5.87 21.27
C ARG A 261 -18.22 -6.01 19.81
N HIS A 262 -18.58 -7.12 19.20
CA HIS A 262 -18.47 -7.30 17.75
C HIS A 262 -19.77 -6.83 17.11
N GLU A 263 -19.70 -5.81 16.27
CA GLU A 263 -20.85 -5.29 15.53
C GLU A 263 -20.78 -5.73 14.06
N GLN A 264 -21.86 -6.36 13.57
CA GLN A 264 -22.05 -6.76 12.17
C GLN A 264 -23.56 -6.82 11.85
N PRO A 265 -24.11 -5.97 10.95
CA PRO A 265 -23.41 -4.95 10.19
C PRO A 265 -22.99 -3.76 11.06
N TRP A 266 -21.75 -3.33 10.91
CA TRP A 266 -21.25 -2.08 11.45
C TRP A 266 -21.24 -0.99 10.37
N ARG A 267 -21.57 0.24 10.78
CA ARG A 267 -21.55 1.43 9.92
C ARG A 267 -20.97 2.60 10.69
N PHE A 268 -20.26 3.47 9.99
CA PHE A 268 -19.72 4.70 10.55
C PHE A 268 -19.75 5.78 9.48
N GLU A 269 -20.38 6.92 9.80
CA GLU A 269 -20.74 7.95 8.81
C GLU A 269 -19.59 8.89 8.46
N HIS A 270 -18.60 9.03 9.35
CA HIS A 270 -17.56 10.06 9.24
C HIS A 270 -16.21 9.53 8.77
N VAL A 271 -16.16 8.75 7.68
CA VAL A 271 -14.89 8.31 7.08
C VAL A 271 -14.55 9.07 5.81
N CYS A 272 -13.28 9.47 5.72
CA CYS A 272 -12.72 10.06 4.52
C CYS A 272 -12.14 8.97 3.62
N TYR A 273 -12.55 8.94 2.36
CA TYR A 273 -11.80 8.30 1.26
C TYR A 273 -11.40 6.84 1.51
N TRP A 274 -12.34 6.05 2.05
CA TRP A 274 -12.14 4.63 2.29
C TRP A 274 -13.46 3.89 2.52
N LYS A 275 -13.55 2.66 2.00
CA LYS A 275 -14.64 1.74 2.30
C LYS A 275 -14.32 0.94 3.57
N LEU A 276 -15.01 1.29 4.66
CA LEU A 276 -14.95 0.54 5.92
C LEU A 276 -15.33 -0.94 5.74
N PRO A 277 -14.76 -1.85 6.56
CA PRO A 277 -15.35 -3.17 6.73
C PRO A 277 -16.79 -3.04 7.22
N GLY A 278 -17.62 -4.02 6.85
CA GLY A 278 -19.00 -4.13 7.36
C GLY A 278 -19.09 -4.64 8.79
N GLU A 279 -17.97 -4.74 9.51
CA GLU A 279 -17.87 -5.19 10.89
C GLU A 279 -16.72 -4.51 11.64
N ALA A 280 -16.85 -4.43 12.96
CA ALA A 280 -15.77 -3.96 13.85
C ALA A 280 -15.88 -4.61 15.24
N LEU A 281 -14.74 -4.73 15.91
CA LEU A 281 -14.66 -5.06 17.33
C LEU A 281 -14.43 -3.74 18.10
N ILE A 282 -15.37 -3.39 18.97
CA ILE A 282 -15.45 -2.07 19.59
C ILE A 282 -15.38 -2.20 21.11
N GLY A 283 -14.53 -1.40 21.73
CA GLY A 283 -14.49 -1.24 23.18
C GLY A 283 -14.26 0.23 23.56
N ASP A 284 -14.76 0.63 24.71
CA ASP A 284 -14.73 2.02 25.20
C ASP A 284 -14.57 2.11 26.73
N THR A 285 -14.30 0.99 27.37
CA THR A 285 -14.15 0.87 28.83
C THR A 285 -12.69 0.62 29.19
N ALA A 286 -12.12 1.48 30.05
CA ALA A 286 -10.75 1.33 30.54
C ALA A 286 -10.54 -0.06 31.17
N GLY A 287 -9.43 -0.71 30.82
CA GLY A 287 -9.09 -2.05 31.31
C GLY A 287 -9.88 -3.20 30.68
N ALA A 288 -10.90 -2.93 29.83
CA ALA A 288 -11.56 -3.97 29.07
C ALA A 288 -10.55 -4.67 28.17
N ALA A 289 -10.51 -6.00 28.21
CA ALA A 289 -9.48 -6.80 27.58
C ALA A 289 -10.05 -7.99 26.81
N PHE A 290 -9.35 -8.41 25.76
CA PHE A 290 -9.58 -9.67 25.07
C PHE A 290 -8.26 -10.33 24.69
N ARG A 291 -8.33 -11.62 24.37
CA ARG A 291 -7.19 -12.41 23.87
C ARG A 291 -7.45 -12.86 22.45
N LEU A 292 -6.48 -12.64 21.58
CA LEU A 292 -6.42 -13.23 20.24
C LEU A 292 -5.38 -14.34 20.21
N ARG A 293 -5.74 -15.47 19.61
CA ARG A 293 -4.79 -16.53 19.23
C ARG A 293 -4.49 -16.39 17.73
N PHE A 294 -3.22 -16.51 17.36
CA PHE A 294 -2.81 -16.43 15.96
C PHE A 294 -1.66 -17.40 15.68
N HIS A 295 -1.44 -17.69 14.40
CA HIS A 295 -0.25 -18.39 13.92
C HIS A 295 0.55 -17.42 13.05
N GLY A 296 1.87 -17.40 13.21
CA GLY A 296 2.75 -16.59 12.37
C GLY A 296 3.92 -15.99 13.11
N THR A 297 4.52 -14.97 12.50
CA THR A 297 5.74 -14.29 12.94
C THR A 297 5.51 -12.84 13.36
N ALA A 298 4.31 -12.31 13.14
CA ALA A 298 3.95 -10.94 13.48
C ALA A 298 2.46 -10.82 13.77
N VAL A 299 2.08 -9.87 14.63
CA VAL A 299 0.69 -9.50 14.90
C VAL A 299 0.52 -7.99 15.00
N GLY A 300 -0.59 -7.50 14.47
CA GLY A 300 -0.95 -6.08 14.50
C GLY A 300 -2.46 -5.86 14.51
N ILE A 301 -2.84 -4.60 14.54
CA ILE A 301 -4.24 -4.17 14.44
C ILE A 301 -4.41 -3.05 13.42
N ALA A 302 -5.53 -3.10 12.71
CA ALA A 302 -6.07 -1.97 11.97
C ALA A 302 -7.15 -1.34 12.83
N VAL A 303 -7.05 -0.05 13.13
CA VAL A 303 -8.04 0.66 13.94
C VAL A 303 -8.64 1.84 13.18
N LEU A 304 -9.90 2.16 13.47
CA LEU A 304 -10.47 3.44 13.04
C LEU A 304 -9.96 4.53 13.99
N ALA A 305 -9.01 5.31 13.51
CA ALA A 305 -8.38 6.36 14.28
C ALA A 305 -9.02 7.72 14.00
N GLY A 306 -9.52 8.38 15.04
CA GLY A 306 -10.13 9.71 15.00
C GLY A 306 -10.31 10.28 16.40
N MET A 307 -11.22 11.24 16.55
CA MET A 307 -11.25 12.17 17.69
C MET A 307 -11.40 11.50 19.05
N ASP A 308 -12.09 10.37 19.13
CA ASP A 308 -12.37 9.65 20.38
C ASP A 308 -11.48 8.42 20.61
N LEU A 309 -10.44 8.23 19.77
CA LEU A 309 -9.57 7.07 19.83
C LEU A 309 -8.84 6.98 21.18
N GLY A 310 -8.91 5.81 21.83
CA GLY A 310 -8.10 5.47 23.00
C GLY A 310 -6.78 4.81 22.63
N ASP A 311 -5.84 4.80 23.59
CA ASP A 311 -4.62 3.99 23.52
C ASP A 311 -4.88 2.59 24.10
N ILE A 312 -3.98 1.64 23.82
CA ILE A 312 -4.06 0.27 24.34
C ILE A 312 -2.76 -0.11 25.06
N GLU A 313 -2.84 -1.20 25.80
CA GLU A 313 -1.67 -1.97 26.23
C GLU A 313 -1.81 -3.40 25.71
N PHE A 314 -0.71 -4.03 25.33
CA PHE A 314 -0.72 -5.40 24.81
C PHE A 314 0.39 -6.25 25.42
N ALA A 315 0.18 -7.57 25.48
CA ALA A 315 1.19 -8.54 25.91
C ALA A 315 1.22 -9.73 24.96
N ILE A 316 2.42 -10.18 24.58
CA ILE A 316 2.64 -11.36 23.74
C ILE A 316 2.96 -12.56 24.63
N ASP A 317 2.29 -13.68 24.41
CA ASP A 317 2.54 -14.97 25.08
C ASP A 317 2.59 -14.92 26.61
N GLY A 318 1.68 -14.12 27.20
CA GLY A 318 1.60 -13.93 28.66
C GLY A 318 2.76 -13.12 29.24
N GLY A 319 3.52 -12.43 28.39
CA GLY A 319 4.59 -11.52 28.79
C GLY A 319 4.08 -10.26 29.48
N ARG A 320 4.95 -9.25 29.60
CA ARG A 320 4.62 -7.97 30.21
C ARG A 320 3.74 -7.14 29.25
N TYR A 321 2.77 -6.42 29.82
CA TYR A 321 2.03 -5.42 29.07
C TYR A 321 2.92 -4.24 28.66
N GLU A 322 2.91 -3.92 27.37
CA GLU A 322 3.57 -2.79 26.75
C GLU A 322 2.54 -1.76 26.28
N PRO A 323 2.77 -0.46 26.50
CA PRO A 323 1.87 0.58 26.04
C PRO A 323 1.98 0.76 24.52
N MET A 324 0.86 0.99 23.86
CA MET A 324 0.81 1.30 22.44
C MET A 324 -0.06 2.53 22.19
N ARG A 325 0.58 3.59 21.67
CA ARG A 325 -0.10 4.85 21.34
C ARG A 325 -0.76 4.73 19.99
N LEU A 326 -2.09 4.75 19.98
CA LEU A 326 -2.89 4.70 18.76
C LEU A 326 -3.28 6.11 18.33
N PHE A 327 -3.50 7.04 19.25
CA PHE A 327 -3.87 8.41 18.91
C PHE A 327 -2.68 9.22 18.37
N ASP A 328 -2.90 10.01 17.33
CA ASP A 328 -1.90 10.94 16.78
C ASP A 328 -2.54 12.27 16.39
N SER A 329 -1.71 13.22 15.93
CA SER A 329 -2.16 14.58 15.62
C SER A 329 -3.20 14.66 14.49
N ARG A 330 -3.34 13.64 13.63
CA ARG A 330 -4.36 13.63 12.58
C ARG A 330 -5.73 13.23 13.12
N CYS A 331 -5.78 12.52 14.25
CA CYS A 331 -7.02 12.09 14.88
C CYS A 331 -7.95 13.26 15.27
N THR A 332 -7.41 14.46 15.50
CA THR A 332 -8.23 15.64 15.83
C THR A 332 -8.96 16.23 14.61
N ALA A 333 -8.60 15.82 13.39
CA ALA A 333 -9.13 16.41 12.17
C ALA A 333 -10.13 15.50 11.45
N PHE A 334 -9.87 14.19 11.38
CA PHE A 334 -10.74 13.25 10.65
C PHE A 334 -10.51 11.79 11.10
N TYR A 335 -11.47 10.91 10.76
CA TYR A 335 -11.32 9.47 10.96
C TYR A 335 -10.68 8.80 9.75
N ARG A 336 -9.75 7.89 10.01
CA ARG A 336 -9.03 7.13 8.98
C ARG A 336 -8.62 5.75 9.49
N PRO A 337 -8.33 4.77 8.62
CA PRO A 337 -7.65 3.56 9.05
C PRO A 337 -6.23 3.92 9.52
N LYS A 338 -5.84 3.39 10.68
CA LYS A 338 -4.46 3.41 11.15
C LYS A 338 -4.02 1.99 11.43
N ILE A 339 -2.84 1.64 10.91
CA ILE A 339 -2.23 0.34 11.16
C ILE A 339 -1.14 0.49 12.20
N VAL A 340 -1.09 -0.49 13.09
CA VAL A 340 -0.03 -0.62 14.08
C VAL A 340 0.35 -2.10 14.17
N LEU A 341 1.61 -2.39 13.91
CA LEU A 341 2.20 -3.67 14.30
C LEU A 341 2.46 -3.64 15.80
N LEU A 342 1.93 -4.62 16.52
CA LEU A 342 2.16 -4.78 17.95
C LEU A 342 3.52 -5.45 18.18
N THR A 343 3.84 -6.45 17.35
CA THR A 343 5.16 -7.07 17.30
C THR A 343 5.38 -7.69 15.94
N ASP A 344 6.65 -7.78 15.54
CA ASP A 344 7.13 -8.61 14.44
C ASP A 344 8.36 -9.43 14.90
N GLY A 345 8.87 -10.31 14.04
CA GLY A 345 10.06 -11.11 14.33
C GLY A 345 9.86 -12.24 15.36
N LEU A 346 8.62 -12.67 15.61
CA LEU A 346 8.34 -13.86 16.41
C LEU A 346 8.84 -15.12 15.71
N VAL A 347 9.17 -16.14 16.51
CA VAL A 347 9.45 -17.48 15.98
C VAL A 347 8.21 -18.00 15.23
N PRO A 348 8.35 -18.69 14.09
CA PRO A 348 7.17 -19.25 13.40
C PRO A 348 6.42 -20.24 14.30
N GLY A 349 5.14 -19.99 14.55
CA GLY A 349 4.31 -20.88 15.35
C GLY A 349 3.01 -20.26 15.84
N GLY A 350 2.39 -20.93 16.81
CA GLY A 350 1.19 -20.44 17.48
C GLY A 350 1.51 -19.50 18.64
N HIS A 351 0.83 -18.36 18.69
CA HIS A 351 1.03 -17.30 19.67
C HIS A 351 -0.30 -16.76 20.22
N THR A 352 -0.19 -15.98 21.29
CA THR A 352 -1.29 -15.20 21.86
C THR A 352 -0.91 -13.74 21.98
N VAL A 353 -1.88 -12.86 21.74
CA VAL A 353 -1.80 -11.46 22.13
C VAL A 353 -2.99 -11.11 23.02
N ASP A 354 -2.70 -10.60 24.21
CA ASP A 354 -3.69 -9.99 25.09
C ASP A 354 -3.69 -8.49 24.84
N ILE A 355 -4.86 -7.91 24.55
CA ILE A 355 -5.02 -6.47 24.31
C ILE A 355 -6.01 -5.91 25.32
N ARG A 356 -5.68 -4.79 25.96
CA ARG A 356 -6.60 -4.05 26.84
C ARG A 356 -6.60 -2.56 26.53
N ILE A 357 -7.74 -1.90 26.73
CA ILE A 357 -7.86 -0.45 26.60
C ILE A 357 -7.12 0.21 27.76
N ALA A 358 -6.21 1.13 27.45
CA ALA A 358 -5.44 1.84 28.47
C ALA A 358 -6.37 2.63 29.41
N ALA A 359 -5.96 2.75 30.68
CA ALA A 359 -6.69 3.57 31.64
C ALA A 359 -6.57 5.06 31.32
N ASP A 360 -5.37 5.48 30.90
CA ASP A 360 -5.08 6.84 30.47
C ASP A 360 -5.59 7.07 29.05
N SER A 361 -6.20 8.24 28.82
CA SER A 361 -6.59 8.71 27.50
C SER A 361 -5.60 9.76 26.99
N PRO A 362 -5.32 9.81 25.68
CA PRO A 362 -4.58 10.92 25.08
C PRO A 362 -5.24 12.27 25.40
N ALA A 363 -4.46 13.29 25.76
CA ALA A 363 -4.99 14.57 26.24
C ALA A 363 -5.92 15.30 25.25
N LEU A 364 -5.73 15.07 23.94
CA LEU A 364 -6.56 15.65 22.88
C LEU A 364 -7.68 14.71 22.41
N SER A 365 -7.75 13.49 22.94
CA SER A 365 -8.83 12.56 22.62
C SER A 365 -10.10 12.96 23.36
N THR A 366 -11.24 12.95 22.67
CA THR A 366 -12.56 13.20 23.27
C THR A 366 -13.14 11.95 23.93
N GLY A 367 -12.40 10.83 23.95
CA GLY A 367 -12.87 9.55 24.46
C GLY A 367 -11.76 8.53 24.68
N ARG A 368 -12.14 7.25 24.62
CA ARG A 368 -11.23 6.10 24.68
C ARG A 368 -11.70 4.94 23.80
N CYS A 369 -12.49 5.22 22.79
CA CYS A 369 -13.07 4.20 21.95
C CYS A 369 -11.97 3.58 21.08
N VAL A 370 -11.87 2.25 21.08
CA VAL A 370 -10.99 1.51 20.19
C VAL A 370 -11.89 0.68 19.28
N ARG A 371 -11.78 0.94 17.98
CA ARG A 371 -12.55 0.25 16.94
C ARG A 371 -11.58 -0.53 16.07
N ILE A 372 -11.43 -1.82 16.33
CA ILE A 372 -10.57 -2.72 15.56
C ILE A 372 -11.33 -3.16 14.32
N LEU A 373 -10.73 -2.85 13.17
CA LEU A 373 -11.23 -3.10 11.82
C LEU A 373 -10.75 -4.45 11.30
N TYR A 374 -9.52 -4.82 11.63
CA TYR A 374 -8.88 -6.09 11.29
C TYR A 374 -7.75 -6.37 12.29
N PHE A 375 -7.43 -7.65 12.46
CA PHE A 375 -6.13 -8.07 12.98
C PHE A 375 -5.20 -8.36 11.81
N LEU A 376 -3.92 -8.10 12.01
CA LEU A 376 -2.87 -8.32 11.02
C LEU A 376 -2.02 -9.50 11.48
N VAL A 377 -1.77 -10.47 10.61
CA VAL A 377 -0.88 -11.63 10.91
C VAL A 377 0.01 -11.94 9.72
N ASN A 378 1.26 -12.35 9.97
CA ASN A 378 2.19 -12.84 8.93
C ASN A 378 2.44 -14.33 9.15
N ALA A 379 1.69 -15.20 8.46
CA ALA A 379 1.36 -16.55 8.94
C ALA A 379 2.08 -17.73 8.28
#